data_AF-A0AA39MU91-F1
#
_entry.id   AF-A0AA39MU91-F1
#
_cell.length_a   1.000
_cell.length_b   1.000
_cell.length_c   1.000
_cell.angle_alpha   90.00
_cell.angle_beta   90.00
_cell.angle_gamma   90.00
#
_symmetry.space_group_name_H-M   'P 1'
#
loop_
_entity.id
_entity.type
_entity.pdbx_description
1 polymer ?
#
loop_
_entity_poly.entity_id
_entity_poly.type
_entity_poly.pdbx_seq_one_letter_code
_entity_poly.pdbx_strand_id
1 'polypeptide(L)'
;MGLSVLSLVLVFQFFHAYAAVNVSWSTTASDSSRNVVQANFLGVSFELSFMDQYFGNDTSTIPQTMLNYLSEIRTRTGSNPVRLRIGGNSADSSTYLQNQTSPMLKLTDPNANYNNQPVDYGPMLWQVLQNVSGSVGGTEYLIGISLSDPNNTGSKIAGDAKEILGDNLDSILVGNEPDLYTSHGDRPWLQNYTVQDYIGEFSGVSNHLNNTSAGDILNTQICAGPTICCQWDLATLLQQGYLATFSNILKYITLQHYPQNNCFGSYQYGLPYYLQHSNTVGLASWQQYGIDIVASNTTASHPRLVMSEFNSASCGGIANISDTFAVGSLWTVDYALQMAAVGYSAAYIHTREKGIFYNLIDPPNTTVPGDTWTTNPPFYAVLAVPEILQASNGSIVVDLNLEGSMTGNTTVAGYAVYDAGSLSASKLVLFNYDSSSVEFSLGNSVSGQPSIKYLASSNIVEKRNIAWGEQSFVGTSDGKPVNVTRDTSGFSWLPLSGNLDCSGNCTIEVPGPSLAVVYLSQSQAESNSALRTALPGSLVVGFALIFGFFT
;
A
#
# COMPACT_ATOMS: atom_id res chain seq x y z
N MET A 1 72.99 -21.20 27.74
CA MET A 1 72.18 -21.74 26.62
C MET A 1 70.73 -21.68 27.05
N GLY A 2 69.94 -20.80 26.44
CA GLY A 2 68.50 -20.69 26.69
C GLY A 2 67.87 -20.05 25.47
N LEU A 3 67.34 -20.88 24.57
CA LEU A 3 66.58 -20.43 23.41
C LEU A 3 65.11 -20.31 23.80
N SER A 4 64.56 -19.11 23.69
CA SER A 4 63.12 -18.86 23.72
C SER A 4 62.53 -19.16 22.35
N VAL A 5 61.57 -20.10 22.30
CA VAL A 5 60.78 -20.40 21.10
C VAL A 5 59.55 -19.51 21.11
N LEU A 6 59.44 -18.64 20.10
CA LEU A 6 58.28 -17.79 19.86
C LEU A 6 57.28 -18.60 19.00
N SER A 7 56.18 -19.05 19.61
CA SER A 7 55.11 -19.72 18.87
C SER A 7 54.20 -18.69 18.19
N LEU A 8 54.28 -18.63 16.86
CA LEU A 8 53.39 -17.84 16.02
C LEU A 8 52.06 -18.59 15.86
N VAL A 9 50.99 -18.13 16.52
CA VAL A 9 49.64 -18.67 16.32
C VAL A 9 49.05 -17.98 15.09
N LEU A 10 49.00 -18.68 13.95
CA LEU A 10 48.19 -18.27 12.80
C LEU A 10 46.72 -18.56 13.14
N VAL A 11 45.93 -17.50 13.28
CA VAL A 11 44.46 -17.59 13.31
C VAL A 11 43.99 -17.68 11.85
N PHE A 12 43.62 -18.88 11.41
CA PHE A 12 42.88 -19.04 10.15
C PHE A 12 41.43 -18.60 10.38
N GLN A 13 41.06 -17.41 9.91
CA GLN A 13 39.66 -17.08 9.70
C GLN A 13 39.16 -17.90 8.51
N PHE A 14 38.38 -18.94 8.77
CA PHE A 14 37.61 -19.63 7.76
C PHE A 14 36.46 -18.72 7.31
N PHE A 15 36.70 -17.94 6.25
CA PHE A 15 35.61 -17.35 5.47
C PHE A 15 34.84 -18.51 4.82
N HIS A 16 33.66 -18.83 5.37
CA HIS A 16 32.70 -19.67 4.68
C HIS A 16 32.13 -18.82 3.54
N ALA A 17 32.65 -19.00 2.33
CA ALA A 17 31.99 -18.50 1.13
C ALA A 17 30.72 -19.34 0.96
N TYR A 18 29.56 -18.78 1.34
CA TYR A 18 28.28 -19.37 0.99
C TYR A 18 28.17 -19.37 -0.54
N ALA A 19 27.63 -20.45 -1.11
CA ALA A 19 27.35 -20.48 -2.53
C ALA A 19 26.31 -19.41 -2.87
N ALA A 20 26.49 -18.71 -3.99
CA ALA A 20 25.52 -17.73 -4.46
C ALA A 20 24.13 -18.37 -4.67
N VAL A 21 23.08 -17.65 -4.29
CA VAL A 21 21.69 -18.05 -4.52
C VAL A 21 21.42 -18.02 -6.03
N ASN A 22 21.01 -19.14 -6.59
CA ASN A 22 20.73 -19.21 -8.02
C ASN A 22 19.34 -18.62 -8.32
N VAL A 23 19.29 -17.59 -9.17
CA VAL A 23 18.04 -16.95 -9.59
C VAL A 23 17.66 -17.47 -10.97
N SER A 24 16.68 -18.35 -11.01
CA SER A 24 16.10 -18.87 -12.26
C SER A 24 14.68 -18.34 -12.45
N TRP A 25 14.36 -17.87 -13.64
CA TRP A 25 13.01 -17.42 -14.02
C TRP A 25 12.70 -17.83 -15.46
N SER A 26 11.41 -17.92 -15.79
CA SER A 26 10.98 -18.03 -17.18
C SER A 26 11.16 -16.68 -17.87
N THR A 27 11.64 -16.64 -19.11
CA THR A 27 11.73 -15.37 -19.86
C THR A 27 10.37 -14.79 -20.22
N THR A 28 9.33 -15.64 -20.23
CA THR A 28 7.93 -15.25 -20.48
C THR A 28 7.00 -15.70 -19.35
N ALA A 29 6.04 -14.86 -18.98
CA ALA A 29 4.99 -15.22 -18.03
C ALA A 29 4.12 -16.39 -18.58
N SER A 30 3.60 -17.25 -17.70
CA SER A 30 2.67 -18.31 -18.11
C SER A 30 1.26 -17.76 -18.29
N ASP A 31 0.44 -18.41 -19.13
CA ASP A 31 -0.97 -18.04 -19.31
C ASP A 31 -1.81 -18.17 -18.02
N SER A 32 -1.35 -18.97 -17.06
CA SER A 32 -2.00 -19.14 -15.75
C SER A 32 -1.76 -18.00 -14.77
N SER A 33 -0.78 -17.11 -15.02
CA SER A 33 -0.40 -16.03 -14.10
C SER A 33 -1.02 -14.66 -14.45
N ARG A 34 -2.17 -14.63 -15.15
CA ARG A 34 -2.73 -13.40 -15.77
C ARG A 34 -3.31 -12.36 -14.79
N ASN A 35 -2.94 -12.38 -13.50
CA ASN A 35 -3.30 -11.26 -12.63
C ASN A 35 -2.44 -10.03 -12.99
N VAL A 36 -3.00 -9.17 -13.84
CA VAL A 36 -2.35 -7.93 -14.26
C VAL A 36 -2.62 -6.82 -13.25
N VAL A 37 -1.56 -6.33 -12.61
CA VAL A 37 -1.59 -5.23 -11.64
C VAL A 37 -0.98 -3.96 -12.22
N GLN A 38 -1.40 -2.80 -11.73
CA GLN A 38 -0.91 -1.50 -12.19
C GLN A 38 0.14 -0.93 -11.22
N ALA A 39 0.90 0.07 -11.68
CA ALA A 39 1.92 0.73 -10.85
C ALA A 39 1.34 1.37 -9.58
N ASN A 40 0.06 1.72 -9.54
CA ASN A 40 -0.59 2.23 -8.32
C ASN A 40 -1.17 1.12 -7.42
N PHE A 41 -0.73 -0.13 -7.57
CA PHE A 41 -1.24 -1.29 -6.81
C PHE A 41 -1.32 -1.05 -5.30
N LEU A 42 -0.26 -0.50 -4.70
CA LEU A 42 -0.20 -0.21 -3.27
C LEU A 42 -0.65 1.24 -3.01
N GLY A 43 -1.91 1.39 -2.59
CA GLY A 43 -2.51 2.64 -2.13
C GLY A 43 -2.38 2.84 -0.61
N VAL A 44 -2.92 3.96 -0.14
CA VAL A 44 -2.94 4.31 1.30
C VAL A 44 -4.38 4.32 1.80
N SER A 45 -4.64 3.68 2.94
CA SER A 45 -5.90 3.78 3.66
C SER A 45 -5.78 4.74 4.84
N PHE A 46 -6.77 5.59 5.03
CA PHE A 46 -6.92 6.48 6.17
C PHE A 46 -8.20 6.16 6.94
N GLU A 47 -8.09 6.16 8.27
CA GLU A 47 -9.25 6.20 9.17
C GLU A 47 -10.00 7.55 9.01
N LEU A 48 -11.32 7.49 8.82
CA LEU A 48 -12.15 8.68 8.59
C LEU A 48 -12.00 9.72 9.71
N SER A 49 -11.94 9.30 10.97
CA SER A 49 -11.88 10.20 12.15
C SER A 49 -10.72 11.17 12.16
N PHE A 50 -9.66 10.89 11.40
CA PHE A 50 -8.40 11.64 11.50
C PHE A 50 -8.00 12.31 10.19
N MET A 51 -8.91 12.38 9.21
CA MET A 51 -8.63 13.03 7.92
C MET A 51 -8.21 14.49 8.10
N ASP A 52 -8.74 15.20 9.09
CA ASP A 52 -8.39 16.59 9.38
C ASP A 52 -6.94 16.78 9.84
N GLN A 53 -6.34 15.77 10.49
CA GLN A 53 -4.93 15.80 10.90
C GLN A 53 -3.98 15.79 9.70
N TYR A 54 -4.36 15.08 8.63
CA TYR A 54 -3.53 14.92 7.43
C TYR A 54 -3.84 15.96 6.35
N PHE A 55 -5.11 16.31 6.19
CA PHE A 55 -5.61 17.08 5.05
C PHE A 55 -6.16 18.46 5.42
N GLY A 56 -6.10 18.85 6.70
CA GLY A 56 -6.65 20.12 7.17
C GLY A 56 -8.16 20.07 7.37
N ASN A 57 -8.75 21.18 7.84
CA ASN A 57 -10.18 21.25 8.17
C ASN A 57 -11.04 21.80 7.02
N ASP A 58 -10.42 22.32 5.96
CA ASP A 58 -11.05 22.85 4.77
C ASP A 58 -10.04 22.95 3.62
N THR A 59 -10.51 23.36 2.45
CA THR A 59 -9.70 23.50 1.24
C THR A 59 -8.56 24.53 1.34
N SER A 60 -8.60 25.45 2.31
CA SER A 60 -7.57 26.48 2.53
C SER A 60 -6.48 26.04 3.51
N THR A 61 -6.72 24.97 4.25
CA THR A 61 -5.84 24.45 5.31
C THR A 61 -5.15 23.13 4.94
N ILE A 62 -5.27 22.68 3.69
CA ILE A 62 -4.58 21.49 3.18
C ILE A 62 -3.06 21.67 3.33
N PRO A 63 -2.37 20.83 4.12
CA PRO A 63 -0.93 20.98 4.33
C PRO A 63 -0.14 20.72 3.04
N GLN A 64 0.70 21.69 2.65
CA GLN A 64 1.58 21.53 1.48
C GLN A 64 2.51 20.31 1.61
N THR A 65 2.95 19.97 2.83
CA THR A 65 3.76 18.78 3.08
C THR A 65 3.01 17.49 2.71
N MET A 66 1.72 17.39 3.03
CA MET A 66 0.91 16.23 2.65
C MET A 66 0.79 16.11 1.13
N LEU A 67 0.59 17.24 0.43
CA LEU A 67 0.59 17.28 -1.03
C LEU A 67 1.93 16.86 -1.62
N ASN A 68 3.05 17.22 -1.00
CA ASN A 68 4.38 16.80 -1.45
C ASN A 68 4.56 15.27 -1.30
N TYR A 69 4.17 14.68 -0.16
CA TYR A 69 4.21 13.21 0.00
C TYR A 69 3.37 12.47 -1.04
N LEU A 70 2.14 12.93 -1.30
CA LEU A 70 1.28 12.32 -2.32
C LEU A 70 1.83 12.53 -3.74
N SER A 71 2.45 13.68 -4.01
CA SER A 71 3.11 13.96 -5.29
C SER A 71 4.30 13.03 -5.51
N GLU A 72 5.06 12.72 -4.46
CA GLU A 72 6.13 11.72 -4.52
C GLU A 72 5.58 10.34 -4.92
N ILE A 73 4.48 9.89 -4.32
CA ILE A 73 3.82 8.65 -4.77
C ILE A 73 3.40 8.78 -6.25
N ARG A 74 2.70 9.87 -6.60
CA ARG A 74 2.15 10.11 -7.95
C ARG A 74 3.22 10.07 -9.04
N THR A 75 4.40 10.63 -8.81
CA THR A 75 5.50 10.62 -9.79
C THR A 75 5.98 9.22 -10.15
N ARG A 76 5.68 8.22 -9.31
CA ARG A 76 6.12 6.82 -9.45
C ARG A 76 5.01 5.89 -9.96
N THR A 77 3.75 6.35 -10.00
CA THR A 77 2.61 5.56 -10.50
C THR A 77 2.40 5.68 -12.03
N GLY A 78 3.24 6.45 -12.73
CA GLY A 78 3.16 6.63 -14.19
C GLY A 78 1.93 7.42 -14.62
N SER A 79 1.05 6.84 -15.44
CA SER A 79 -0.24 7.45 -15.79
C SER A 79 -1.35 7.20 -14.77
N ASN A 80 -1.13 6.29 -13.81
CA ASN A 80 -2.16 5.88 -12.86
C ASN A 80 -2.27 6.88 -11.69
N PRO A 81 -3.48 7.14 -11.17
CA PRO A 81 -3.68 8.02 -10.03
C PRO A 81 -3.14 7.42 -8.72
N VAL A 82 -2.95 8.24 -7.70
CA VAL A 82 -2.68 7.75 -6.34
C VAL A 82 -3.97 7.17 -5.75
N ARG A 83 -3.91 5.93 -5.27
CA ARG A 83 -5.03 5.24 -4.62
C ARG A 83 -5.14 5.63 -3.15
N LEU A 84 -6.29 6.16 -2.76
CA LEU A 84 -6.61 6.55 -1.38
C LEU A 84 -7.92 5.89 -0.94
N ARG A 85 -7.90 5.18 0.19
CA ARG A 85 -9.11 4.64 0.83
C ARG A 85 -9.44 5.43 2.08
N ILE A 86 -10.68 5.86 2.23
CA ILE A 86 -11.16 6.58 3.42
C ILE A 86 -12.24 5.72 4.06
N GLY A 87 -12.01 5.26 5.29
CA GLY A 87 -12.91 4.31 5.93
C GLY A 87 -12.49 3.97 7.36
N GLY A 88 -12.45 2.68 7.66
CA GLY A 88 -12.09 2.11 8.96
C GLY A 88 -13.34 1.90 9.82
N ASN A 89 -13.14 1.48 11.06
CA ASN A 89 -14.23 1.29 12.02
C ASN A 89 -15.06 2.58 12.19
N SER A 90 -14.41 3.74 12.13
CA SER A 90 -15.08 5.02 12.28
C SER A 90 -16.06 5.32 11.16
N ALA A 91 -15.90 4.76 9.95
CA ALA A 91 -16.84 5.00 8.87
C ALA A 91 -18.21 4.38 9.13
N ASP A 92 -18.27 3.24 9.84
CA ASP A 92 -19.54 2.60 10.21
C ASP A 92 -20.24 3.31 11.37
N SER A 93 -19.47 3.90 12.31
CA SER A 93 -20.01 4.58 13.50
C SER A 93 -20.25 6.09 13.34
N SER A 94 -19.74 6.69 12.26
CA SER A 94 -19.85 8.14 11.99
C SER A 94 -21.15 8.54 11.31
N THR A 95 -21.53 9.79 11.45
CA THR A 95 -22.77 10.36 10.87
C THR A 95 -22.44 11.38 9.79
N TYR A 96 -23.03 11.20 8.60
CA TYR A 96 -22.91 12.17 7.52
C TYR A 96 -24.03 13.23 7.58
N LEU A 97 -23.63 14.50 7.66
CA LEU A 97 -24.49 15.67 7.76
C LEU A 97 -24.29 16.57 6.53
N GLN A 98 -25.21 16.51 5.56
CA GLN A 98 -25.13 17.28 4.30
C GLN A 98 -25.03 18.80 4.48
N ASN A 99 -25.49 19.33 5.62
CA ASN A 99 -25.42 20.75 5.95
C ASN A 99 -24.16 21.14 6.76
N GLN A 100 -23.30 20.17 7.13
CA GLN A 100 -22.05 20.46 7.81
C GLN A 100 -20.95 20.80 6.79
N THR A 101 -20.62 22.08 6.69
CA THR A 101 -19.51 22.55 5.84
C THR A 101 -18.27 22.92 6.66
N SER A 102 -18.39 23.09 7.98
CA SER A 102 -17.29 23.38 8.89
C SER A 102 -17.68 23.01 10.34
N PRO A 103 -16.75 22.44 11.14
CA PRO A 103 -15.47 21.86 10.69
C PRO A 103 -15.71 20.67 9.74
N MET A 104 -14.69 20.28 8.97
CA MET A 104 -14.79 19.11 8.09
C MET A 104 -15.19 17.86 8.88
N LEU A 105 -14.55 17.64 10.04
CA LEU A 105 -14.84 16.56 10.97
C LEU A 105 -15.13 17.11 12.37
N LYS A 106 -16.02 16.46 13.11
CA LYS A 106 -16.30 16.77 14.52
C LYS A 106 -16.47 15.48 15.31
N LEU A 107 -15.56 15.21 16.23
CA LEU A 107 -15.68 14.08 17.17
C LEU A 107 -16.98 14.17 17.97
N THR A 108 -17.77 13.08 17.97
CA THR A 108 -19.09 13.06 18.63
C THR A 108 -19.03 12.48 20.04
N ASP A 109 -18.06 11.62 20.32
CA ASP A 109 -17.82 11.05 21.64
C ASP A 109 -16.33 11.14 22.03
N PRO A 110 -15.96 12.01 22.99
CA PRO A 110 -14.58 12.12 23.46
C PRO A 110 -14.13 10.90 24.30
N ASN A 111 -15.04 10.03 24.72
CA ASN A 111 -14.74 8.80 25.45
C ASN A 111 -14.88 7.55 24.57
N ALA A 112 -14.98 7.74 23.25
CA ALA A 112 -15.09 6.64 22.32
C ALA A 112 -13.90 5.68 22.45
N ASN A 113 -14.13 4.43 22.02
CA ASN A 113 -13.05 3.47 21.92
C ASN A 113 -11.94 4.03 21.02
N TYR A 114 -10.67 3.93 21.43
CA TYR A 114 -9.55 4.48 20.68
C TYR A 114 -9.43 3.89 19.25
N ASN A 115 -9.94 2.67 19.03
CA ASN A 115 -10.01 2.00 17.72
C ASN A 115 -11.27 2.30 16.90
N ASN A 116 -12.23 3.05 17.45
CA ASN A 116 -13.46 3.43 16.76
C ASN A 116 -13.98 4.78 17.32
N GLN A 117 -13.57 5.88 16.68
CA GLN A 117 -13.89 7.24 17.13
C GLN A 117 -14.91 7.89 16.20
N PRO A 118 -16.22 7.86 16.50
CA PRO A 118 -17.24 8.40 15.60
C PRO A 118 -17.12 9.92 15.43
N VAL A 119 -17.34 10.39 14.20
CA VAL A 119 -17.36 11.81 13.84
C VAL A 119 -18.65 12.18 13.12
N ASP A 120 -19.08 13.43 13.28
CA ASP A 120 -19.96 14.10 12.32
C ASP A 120 -19.08 14.64 11.20
N TYR A 121 -19.46 14.41 9.94
CA TYR A 121 -18.74 14.91 8.76
C TYR A 121 -19.71 15.30 7.64
N GLY A 122 -19.26 16.08 6.67
CA GLY A 122 -20.10 16.58 5.59
C GLY A 122 -19.34 16.84 4.28
N PRO A 123 -19.95 17.55 3.32
CA PRO A 123 -19.40 17.72 1.96
C PRO A 123 -18.01 18.35 1.88
N MET A 124 -17.56 19.06 2.94
CA MET A 124 -16.22 19.65 2.99
C MET A 124 -15.12 18.59 2.82
N LEU A 125 -15.32 17.36 3.31
CA LEU A 125 -14.36 16.27 3.12
C LEU A 125 -14.15 15.98 1.63
N TRP A 126 -15.23 15.90 0.86
CA TRP A 126 -15.16 15.67 -0.59
C TRP A 126 -14.50 16.83 -1.33
N GLN A 127 -14.74 18.07 -0.90
CA GLN A 127 -14.10 19.26 -1.48
C GLN A 127 -12.59 19.28 -1.21
N VAL A 128 -12.17 18.91 0.00
CA VAL A 128 -10.75 18.76 0.36
C VAL A 128 -10.10 17.68 -0.52
N LEU A 129 -10.72 16.51 -0.63
CA LEU A 129 -10.20 15.42 -1.47
C LEU A 129 -10.15 15.82 -2.96
N GLN A 130 -11.15 16.52 -3.47
CA GLN A 130 -11.13 17.02 -4.85
C GLN A 130 -9.98 18.00 -5.11
N ASN A 131 -9.72 18.92 -4.16
CA ASN A 131 -8.56 19.83 -4.25
C ASN A 131 -7.24 19.08 -4.17
N VAL A 132 -7.13 18.08 -3.30
CA VAL A 132 -5.95 17.20 -3.22
C VAL A 132 -5.70 16.52 -4.57
N SER A 133 -6.74 15.96 -5.20
CA SER A 133 -6.62 15.34 -6.54
C SER A 133 -6.03 16.31 -7.56
N GLY A 134 -6.59 17.53 -7.61
CA GLY A 134 -6.14 18.59 -8.51
C GLY A 134 -4.69 19.03 -8.25
N SER A 135 -4.28 19.16 -6.99
CA SER A 135 -2.92 19.55 -6.63
C SER A 135 -1.88 18.46 -6.86
N VAL A 136 -2.23 17.19 -6.65
CA VAL A 136 -1.31 16.05 -6.83
C VAL A 136 -1.19 15.66 -8.31
N GLY A 137 -2.18 16.00 -9.15
CA GLY A 137 -2.23 15.59 -10.56
C GLY A 137 -2.86 14.20 -10.74
N GLY A 138 -3.84 13.87 -9.89
CA GLY A 138 -4.69 12.68 -10.01
C GLY A 138 -4.63 11.76 -8.79
N THR A 139 -5.79 11.58 -8.18
CA THR A 139 -6.06 10.59 -7.13
C THR A 139 -7.33 9.81 -7.47
N GLU A 140 -7.45 8.59 -6.94
CA GLU A 140 -8.68 7.81 -7.00
C GLU A 140 -9.07 7.34 -5.60
N TYR A 141 -10.35 7.46 -5.28
CA TYR A 141 -10.89 7.34 -3.92
C TYR A 141 -11.79 6.13 -3.77
N LEU A 142 -11.45 5.29 -2.80
CA LEU A 142 -12.30 4.22 -2.30
C LEU A 142 -12.94 4.70 -0.99
N ILE A 143 -14.25 4.97 -1.00
CA ILE A 143 -14.94 5.61 0.14
C ILE A 143 -15.82 4.61 0.88
N GLY A 144 -15.64 4.50 2.19
CA GLY A 144 -16.54 3.77 3.08
C GLY A 144 -17.87 4.47 3.28
N ILE A 145 -18.96 3.73 3.14
CA ILE A 145 -20.29 4.13 3.63
C ILE A 145 -20.73 3.17 4.72
N SER A 146 -21.41 3.74 5.71
CA SER A 146 -21.87 3.00 6.87
C SER A 146 -22.96 1.98 6.51
N LEU A 147 -22.87 0.78 7.11
CA LEU A 147 -23.97 -0.18 7.19
C LEU A 147 -24.77 -0.08 8.51
N SER A 148 -24.46 0.85 9.41
CA SER A 148 -25.12 0.90 10.73
C SER A 148 -26.60 1.31 10.69
N ASP A 149 -27.01 2.11 9.70
CA ASP A 149 -28.42 2.35 9.36
C ASP A 149 -28.65 2.15 7.85
N PRO A 150 -29.18 0.98 7.43
CA PRO A 150 -29.34 0.68 6.02
C PRO A 150 -30.36 1.57 5.29
N ASN A 151 -31.12 2.43 6.00
CA ASN A 151 -32.20 3.22 5.42
C ASN A 151 -31.93 4.72 5.24
N ASN A 152 -30.82 5.29 5.75
CA ASN A 152 -30.79 6.75 5.98
C ASN A 152 -29.54 7.52 5.48
N THR A 153 -28.38 6.87 5.29
CA THR A 153 -27.12 7.61 5.10
C THR A 153 -26.35 7.28 3.83
N GLY A 154 -26.38 6.01 3.37
CA GLY A 154 -25.58 5.58 2.21
C GLY A 154 -25.80 6.40 0.93
N SER A 155 -27.05 6.71 0.59
CA SER A 155 -27.38 7.47 -0.63
C SER A 155 -26.94 8.93 -0.60
N LYS A 156 -26.96 9.56 0.59
CA LYS A 156 -26.50 10.95 0.76
C LYS A 156 -24.98 11.05 0.62
N ILE A 157 -24.26 10.16 1.29
CA ILE A 157 -22.80 10.10 1.20
C ILE A 157 -22.38 9.85 -0.25
N ALA A 158 -22.95 8.80 -0.86
CA ALA A 158 -22.62 8.38 -2.21
C ALA A 158 -22.96 9.44 -3.27
N GLY A 159 -24.12 10.10 -3.12
CA GLY A 159 -24.55 11.16 -4.02
C GLY A 159 -23.59 12.35 -4.00
N ASP A 160 -23.36 12.94 -2.81
CA ASP A 160 -22.48 14.10 -2.68
C ASP A 160 -21.03 13.76 -3.07
N ALA A 161 -20.54 12.56 -2.71
CA ALA A 161 -19.21 12.10 -3.11
C ALA A 161 -19.11 11.98 -4.64
N LYS A 162 -20.13 11.44 -5.32
CA LYS A 162 -20.12 11.32 -6.78
C LYS A 162 -20.21 12.70 -7.47
N GLU A 163 -21.03 13.61 -6.96
CA GLU A 163 -21.15 14.97 -7.50
C GLU A 163 -19.84 15.76 -7.38
N ILE A 164 -19.15 15.64 -6.25
CA ILE A 164 -17.96 16.45 -5.96
C ILE A 164 -16.67 15.81 -6.50
N LEU A 165 -16.49 14.50 -6.29
CA LEU A 165 -15.29 13.79 -6.72
C LEU A 165 -15.33 13.38 -8.19
N GLY A 166 -16.53 13.22 -8.78
CA GLY A 166 -16.71 12.86 -10.18
C GLY A 166 -16.01 11.55 -10.54
N ASP A 167 -15.03 11.63 -11.44
CA ASP A 167 -14.23 10.48 -11.90
C ASP A 167 -13.13 10.07 -10.90
N ASN A 168 -12.83 10.91 -9.91
CA ASN A 168 -11.92 10.54 -8.83
C ASN A 168 -12.56 9.57 -7.83
N LEU A 169 -13.89 9.38 -7.84
CA LEU A 169 -14.54 8.34 -7.04
C LEU A 169 -14.38 6.97 -7.73
N ASP A 170 -13.50 6.13 -7.20
CA ASP A 170 -13.20 4.80 -7.76
C ASP A 170 -14.33 3.81 -7.44
N SER A 171 -14.71 3.73 -6.17
CA SER A 171 -15.71 2.78 -5.68
C SER A 171 -16.18 3.16 -4.26
N ILE A 172 -17.32 2.60 -3.87
CA ILE A 172 -17.93 2.76 -2.55
C ILE A 172 -17.84 1.42 -1.79
N LEU A 173 -17.18 1.40 -0.64
CA LEU A 173 -17.16 0.25 0.27
C LEU A 173 -18.42 0.27 1.14
N VAL A 174 -19.21 -0.79 1.08
CA VAL A 174 -20.45 -0.90 1.85
C VAL A 174 -20.19 -1.68 3.14
N GLY A 175 -20.02 -0.94 4.23
CA GLY A 175 -19.62 -1.45 5.55
C GLY A 175 -18.11 -1.62 5.70
N ASN A 176 -17.69 -1.94 6.93
CA ASN A 176 -16.33 -2.26 7.32
C ASN A 176 -16.30 -3.46 8.27
N GLU A 177 -15.62 -4.55 7.86
CA GLU A 177 -15.45 -5.76 8.69
C GLU A 177 -16.77 -6.33 9.25
N PRO A 178 -17.78 -6.59 8.41
CA PRO A 178 -19.10 -7.07 8.85
C PRO A 178 -19.03 -8.40 9.59
N ASP A 179 -17.97 -9.18 9.37
CA ASP A 179 -17.69 -10.43 10.06
C ASP A 179 -17.31 -10.25 11.55
N LEU A 180 -17.10 -8.99 11.99
CA LEU A 180 -16.83 -8.62 13.38
C LEU A 180 -17.99 -7.89 14.08
N TYR A 181 -19.08 -7.56 13.38
CA TYR A 181 -20.18 -6.74 13.92
C TYR A 181 -20.78 -7.30 15.22
N THR A 182 -20.95 -8.61 15.34
CA THR A 182 -21.45 -9.22 16.58
C THR A 182 -20.46 -9.04 17.73
N SER A 183 -19.16 -9.31 17.50
CA SER A 183 -18.14 -9.19 18.55
C SER A 183 -17.86 -7.75 18.96
N HIS A 184 -18.08 -6.80 18.05
CA HIS A 184 -17.91 -5.36 18.31
C HIS A 184 -19.17 -4.69 18.86
N GLY A 185 -20.30 -5.41 18.90
CA GLY A 185 -21.56 -4.88 19.43
C GLY A 185 -22.27 -3.92 18.47
N ASP A 186 -21.92 -3.94 17.18
CA ASP A 186 -22.54 -3.10 16.13
C ASP A 186 -23.95 -3.58 15.74
N ARG A 187 -24.28 -4.81 16.14
CA ARG A 187 -25.63 -5.41 16.06
C ARG A 187 -26.02 -5.98 17.43
N PRO A 188 -26.22 -5.13 18.46
CA PRO A 188 -26.40 -5.60 19.84
C PRO A 188 -27.69 -6.42 20.05
N TRP A 189 -28.64 -6.33 19.12
CA TRP A 189 -29.88 -7.14 19.09
C TRP A 189 -29.72 -8.48 18.35
N LEU A 190 -28.57 -8.73 17.71
CA LEU A 190 -28.34 -9.93 16.92
C LEU A 190 -27.12 -10.69 17.44
N GLN A 191 -27.39 -11.84 18.08
CA GLN A 191 -26.35 -12.66 18.71
C GLN A 191 -25.40 -13.34 17.71
N ASN A 192 -25.81 -13.48 16.45
CA ASN A 192 -24.98 -14.06 15.40
C ASN A 192 -25.31 -13.40 14.06
N TYR A 193 -24.52 -12.40 13.67
CA TYR A 193 -24.63 -11.74 12.37
C TYR A 193 -24.00 -12.63 11.30
N THR A 194 -24.82 -13.07 10.35
CA THR A 194 -24.44 -14.05 9.33
C THR A 194 -24.17 -13.41 7.97
N VAL A 195 -23.58 -14.19 7.06
CA VAL A 195 -23.43 -13.81 5.64
C VAL A 195 -24.76 -13.43 4.99
N GLN A 196 -25.86 -14.09 5.35
CA GLN A 196 -27.18 -13.79 4.79
C GLN A 196 -27.75 -12.48 5.34
N ASP A 197 -27.49 -12.15 6.60
CA ASP A 197 -27.85 -10.85 7.17
C ASP A 197 -27.11 -9.72 6.44
N TYR A 198 -25.81 -9.92 6.18
CA TYR A 198 -25.01 -9.00 5.39
C TYR A 198 -25.50 -8.84 3.95
N ILE A 199 -25.81 -9.93 3.25
CA ILE A 199 -26.41 -9.85 1.91
C ILE A 199 -27.71 -9.03 1.94
N GLY A 200 -28.56 -9.25 2.97
CA GLY A 200 -29.78 -8.49 3.16
C GLY A 200 -29.55 -6.99 3.37
N GLU A 201 -28.65 -6.62 4.28
CA GLU A 201 -28.33 -5.22 4.58
C GLU A 201 -27.59 -4.52 3.43
N PHE A 202 -26.67 -5.22 2.75
CA PHE A 202 -26.02 -4.73 1.53
C PHE A 202 -27.04 -4.46 0.44
N SER A 203 -28.04 -5.35 0.25
CA SER A 203 -29.14 -5.10 -0.67
C SER A 203 -29.95 -3.87 -0.26
N GLY A 204 -30.26 -3.72 1.04
CA GLY A 204 -30.93 -2.54 1.58
C GLY A 204 -30.22 -1.23 1.21
N VAL A 205 -28.92 -1.13 1.53
CA VAL A 205 -28.13 0.08 1.23
C VAL A 205 -27.96 0.30 -0.27
N SER A 206 -27.59 -0.74 -1.03
CA SER A 206 -27.38 -0.60 -2.47
C SER A 206 -28.67 -0.20 -3.21
N ASN A 207 -29.85 -0.64 -2.77
CA ASN A 207 -31.12 -0.20 -3.35
C ASN A 207 -31.37 1.31 -3.25
N HIS A 208 -30.74 2.01 -2.29
CA HIS A 208 -30.83 3.46 -2.18
C HIS A 208 -29.83 4.20 -3.09
N LEU A 209 -28.85 3.50 -3.66
CA LEU A 209 -27.84 4.10 -4.55
C LEU A 209 -28.36 4.31 -5.98
N ASN A 210 -29.56 3.82 -6.32
CA ASN A 210 -30.22 4.15 -7.58
C ASN A 210 -30.93 5.52 -7.56
N ASN A 211 -30.99 6.17 -6.40
CA ASN A 211 -31.68 7.44 -6.20
C ASN A 211 -30.88 8.33 -5.24
N THR A 212 -29.76 8.84 -5.74
CA THR A 212 -28.89 9.78 -5.03
C THR A 212 -29.05 11.21 -5.60
N SER A 213 -28.40 12.20 -4.99
CA SER A 213 -28.31 13.55 -5.57
C SER A 213 -27.65 13.53 -6.96
N ALA A 214 -26.66 12.66 -7.17
CA ALA A 214 -26.01 12.40 -8.46
C ALA A 214 -26.85 11.53 -9.43
N GLY A 215 -28.10 11.20 -9.08
CA GLY A 215 -28.94 10.26 -9.83
C GLY A 215 -28.66 8.80 -9.50
N ASP A 216 -28.89 7.92 -10.47
CA ASP A 216 -28.65 6.48 -10.35
C ASP A 216 -27.18 6.15 -10.64
N ILE A 217 -26.41 5.94 -9.56
CA ILE A 217 -24.98 5.61 -9.65
C ILE A 217 -24.73 4.10 -9.84
N LEU A 218 -25.78 3.26 -9.80
CA LEU A 218 -25.69 1.82 -10.04
C LEU A 218 -25.78 1.43 -11.52
N ASN A 219 -25.94 2.40 -12.42
CA ASN A 219 -25.77 2.20 -13.87
C ASN A 219 -24.34 1.80 -14.26
N THR A 220 -23.42 1.79 -13.28
CA THR A 220 -22.05 1.30 -13.40
C THR A 220 -21.73 0.39 -12.22
N GLN A 221 -20.70 -0.44 -12.35
CA GLN A 221 -20.11 -1.13 -11.21
C GLN A 221 -19.35 -0.12 -10.35
N ILE A 222 -19.89 0.20 -9.18
CA ILE A 222 -19.33 1.18 -8.25
C ILE A 222 -19.25 0.68 -6.81
N CYS A 223 -19.92 -0.43 -6.48
CA CYS A 223 -19.91 -0.97 -5.12
C CYS A 223 -18.71 -1.89 -4.90
N ALA A 224 -18.25 -1.94 -3.66
CA ALA A 224 -17.23 -2.85 -3.19
C ALA A 224 -17.62 -3.39 -1.81
N GLY A 225 -17.24 -4.64 -1.56
CA GLY A 225 -17.55 -5.38 -0.35
C GLY A 225 -17.05 -6.81 -0.51
N PRO A 226 -17.04 -7.65 0.53
CA PRO A 226 -17.61 -7.40 1.85
C PRO A 226 -16.72 -6.69 2.87
N THR A 227 -15.44 -6.46 2.58
CA THR A 227 -14.42 -6.03 3.56
C THR A 227 -14.22 -7.02 4.71
N ILE A 228 -14.27 -8.34 4.42
CA ILE A 228 -14.01 -9.38 5.43
C ILE A 228 -12.65 -9.13 6.10
N CYS A 229 -12.62 -9.14 7.43
CA CYS A 229 -11.39 -9.08 8.20
C CYS A 229 -10.73 -10.46 8.34
N CYS A 230 -11.43 -11.40 8.99
CA CYS A 230 -10.78 -12.64 9.45
C CYS A 230 -11.71 -13.78 9.86
N GLN A 231 -12.99 -13.55 10.16
CA GLN A 231 -13.88 -14.57 10.70
C GLN A 231 -14.69 -15.32 9.63
N TRP A 232 -15.02 -14.66 8.52
CA TRP A 232 -15.75 -15.29 7.43
C TRP A 232 -14.83 -15.90 6.38
N ASP A 233 -15.29 -17.01 5.80
CA ASP A 233 -14.66 -17.63 4.63
C ASP A 233 -15.19 -16.97 3.35
N LEU A 234 -14.28 -16.45 2.53
CA LEU A 234 -14.63 -15.71 1.31
C LEU A 234 -15.33 -16.64 0.31
N ALA A 235 -14.84 -17.87 0.11
CA ALA A 235 -15.44 -18.79 -0.86
C ALA A 235 -16.90 -19.10 -0.51
N THR A 236 -17.17 -19.37 0.76
CA THR A 236 -18.52 -19.59 1.30
C THR A 236 -19.41 -18.37 1.03
N LEU A 237 -18.95 -17.15 1.35
CA LEU A 237 -19.73 -15.94 1.10
C LEU A 237 -20.08 -15.76 -0.38
N LEU A 238 -19.09 -15.93 -1.27
CA LEU A 238 -19.29 -15.77 -2.72
C LEU A 238 -20.30 -16.79 -3.25
N GLN A 239 -20.23 -18.04 -2.78
CA GLN A 239 -21.09 -19.15 -3.20
C GLN A 239 -22.49 -19.12 -2.58
N GLN A 240 -22.66 -18.46 -1.43
CA GLN A 240 -23.96 -18.28 -0.76
C GLN A 240 -24.84 -17.19 -1.39
N GLY A 241 -24.54 -16.79 -2.62
CA GLY A 241 -25.38 -15.89 -3.42
C GLY A 241 -24.90 -14.44 -3.50
N TYR A 242 -23.81 -14.06 -2.81
CA TYR A 242 -23.30 -12.69 -2.87
C TYR A 242 -22.94 -12.27 -4.31
N LEU A 243 -22.12 -13.08 -5.01
CA LEU A 243 -21.76 -12.79 -6.41
C LEU A 243 -22.99 -12.80 -7.33
N ALA A 244 -23.86 -13.80 -7.17
CA ALA A 244 -25.06 -13.93 -7.98
C ALA A 244 -26.02 -12.73 -7.81
N THR A 245 -26.07 -12.15 -6.62
CA THR A 245 -26.95 -11.02 -6.29
C THR A 245 -26.40 -9.69 -6.75
N PHE A 246 -25.08 -9.48 -6.65
CA PHE A 246 -24.48 -8.14 -6.78
C PHE A 246 -23.46 -7.99 -7.92
N SER A 247 -23.25 -9.02 -8.76
CA SER A 247 -22.25 -8.95 -9.83
C SER A 247 -22.39 -7.77 -10.78
N ASN A 248 -23.60 -7.25 -10.98
CA ASN A 248 -23.87 -6.10 -11.85
C ASN A 248 -23.46 -4.75 -11.23
N ILE A 249 -23.34 -4.66 -9.91
CA ILE A 249 -22.99 -3.42 -9.20
C ILE A 249 -21.61 -3.49 -8.54
N LEU A 250 -21.07 -4.68 -8.31
CA LEU A 250 -19.75 -4.87 -7.71
C LEU A 250 -18.64 -4.56 -8.71
N LYS A 251 -17.80 -3.60 -8.36
CA LYS A 251 -16.50 -3.36 -8.98
C LYS A 251 -15.39 -4.17 -8.31
N TYR A 252 -15.47 -4.31 -6.99
CA TYR A 252 -14.48 -5.04 -6.21
C TYR A 252 -15.08 -6.02 -5.21
N ILE A 253 -14.39 -7.17 -5.06
CA ILE A 253 -14.49 -8.03 -3.88
C ILE A 253 -13.38 -7.63 -2.93
N THR A 254 -13.72 -7.35 -1.67
CA THR A 254 -12.75 -6.75 -0.73
C THR A 254 -12.50 -7.59 0.51
N LEU A 255 -11.23 -7.65 0.88
CA LEU A 255 -10.71 -8.22 2.13
C LEU A 255 -9.97 -7.15 2.92
N GLN A 256 -9.81 -7.38 4.22
CA GLN A 256 -8.88 -6.71 5.11
C GLN A 256 -8.11 -7.79 5.84
N HIS A 257 -6.82 -7.63 6.09
CA HIS A 257 -6.09 -8.65 6.85
C HIS A 257 -4.78 -8.14 7.45
N TYR A 258 -4.66 -8.32 8.77
CA TYR A 258 -3.44 -8.07 9.51
C TYR A 258 -2.91 -9.41 10.03
N PRO A 259 -1.58 -9.63 10.07
CA PRO A 259 -1.04 -10.88 10.63
C PRO A 259 -1.37 -11.06 12.11
N GLN A 260 -1.53 -9.96 12.85
CA GLN A 260 -1.83 -9.97 14.29
C GLN A 260 -2.45 -8.64 14.73
N ASN A 261 -2.72 -8.50 16.03
CA ASN A 261 -3.25 -7.29 16.64
C ASN A 261 -2.49 -6.88 17.91
N ASN A 262 -2.61 -5.61 18.29
CA ASN A 262 -2.13 -5.06 19.56
C ASN A 262 -3.28 -4.54 20.45
N CYS A 263 -4.51 -4.99 20.21
CA CYS A 263 -5.72 -4.39 20.79
C CYS A 263 -5.81 -4.54 22.32
N PHE A 264 -5.10 -5.54 22.87
CA PHE A 264 -5.19 -5.93 24.28
C PHE A 264 -3.83 -5.85 25.01
N GLY A 265 -2.88 -5.06 24.48
CA GLY A 265 -1.56 -4.87 25.10
C GLY A 265 -0.65 -6.10 25.06
N SER A 266 -0.96 -7.08 24.22
CA SER A 266 -0.11 -8.23 23.92
C SER A 266 -0.22 -8.57 22.43
N TYR A 267 0.82 -9.21 21.90
CA TYR A 267 0.93 -9.58 20.50
C TYR A 267 1.62 -10.94 20.36
N GLN A 268 1.34 -11.64 19.27
CA GLN A 268 1.74 -13.03 19.07
C GLN A 268 3.12 -13.17 18.43
N TYR A 269 3.45 -12.29 17.48
CA TYR A 269 4.59 -12.41 16.61
C TYR A 269 5.60 -11.28 16.82
N GLY A 270 6.86 -11.63 16.99
CA GLY A 270 7.99 -10.70 16.98
C GLY A 270 8.54 -10.46 15.56
N LEU A 271 9.60 -9.64 15.45
CA LEU A 271 10.30 -9.35 14.19
C LEU A 271 10.62 -10.57 13.32
N PRO A 272 11.07 -11.73 13.86
CA PRO A 272 11.40 -12.89 13.02
C PRO A 272 10.25 -13.40 12.14
N TYR A 273 8.99 -13.20 12.55
CA TYR A 273 7.83 -13.58 11.74
C TYR A 273 7.79 -12.80 10.42
N TYR A 274 8.07 -11.50 10.45
CA TYR A 274 8.04 -10.59 9.31
C TYR A 274 9.27 -10.72 8.40
N LEU A 275 10.33 -11.38 8.87
CA LEU A 275 11.56 -11.63 8.13
C LEU A 275 11.57 -13.03 7.48
N GLN A 276 10.43 -13.71 7.48
CA GLN A 276 10.24 -15.02 6.86
C GLN A 276 9.19 -14.94 5.77
N HIS A 277 9.63 -15.06 4.53
CA HIS A 277 8.75 -14.94 3.38
C HIS A 277 7.64 -16.00 3.34
N SER A 278 7.86 -17.22 3.86
CA SER A 278 6.81 -18.23 3.98
C SER A 278 5.61 -17.77 4.83
N ASN A 279 5.83 -16.91 5.83
CA ASN A 279 4.73 -16.28 6.57
C ASN A 279 3.98 -15.26 5.69
N THR A 280 4.69 -14.48 4.88
CA THR A 280 4.09 -13.56 3.89
C THR A 280 3.24 -14.33 2.86
N VAL A 281 3.72 -15.47 2.37
CA VAL A 281 2.99 -16.36 1.45
C VAL A 281 1.68 -16.81 2.09
N GLY A 282 1.73 -17.35 3.31
CA GLY A 282 0.53 -17.78 4.04
C GLY A 282 -0.43 -16.63 4.31
N LEU A 283 0.08 -15.44 4.63
CA LEU A 283 -0.73 -14.27 4.90
C LEU A 283 -1.48 -13.77 3.65
N ALA A 284 -0.83 -13.70 2.49
CA ALA A 284 -1.48 -13.27 1.26
C ALA A 284 -2.51 -14.27 0.73
N SER A 285 -2.25 -15.57 0.94
CA SER A 285 -3.09 -16.68 0.45
C SER A 285 -4.11 -17.20 1.47
N TRP A 286 -4.34 -16.51 2.59
CA TRP A 286 -5.19 -17.00 3.68
C TRP A 286 -6.64 -17.33 3.26
N GLN A 287 -7.12 -16.73 2.16
CA GLN A 287 -8.45 -16.96 1.56
C GLN A 287 -8.37 -17.63 0.17
N GLN A 288 -7.35 -18.47 -0.10
CA GLN A 288 -7.02 -18.94 -1.45
C GLN A 288 -8.21 -19.46 -2.26
N TYR A 289 -9.11 -20.26 -1.67
CA TYR A 289 -10.28 -20.76 -2.40
C TYR A 289 -11.21 -19.63 -2.88
N GLY A 290 -11.40 -18.59 -2.07
CA GLY A 290 -12.18 -17.42 -2.46
C GLY A 290 -11.46 -16.57 -3.51
N ILE A 291 -10.14 -16.44 -3.38
CA ILE A 291 -9.28 -15.77 -4.36
C ILE A 291 -9.39 -16.47 -5.73
N ASP A 292 -9.31 -17.80 -5.76
CA ASP A 292 -9.42 -18.61 -6.98
C ASP A 292 -10.78 -18.44 -7.67
N ILE A 293 -11.87 -18.36 -6.91
CA ILE A 293 -13.21 -18.10 -7.46
C ILE A 293 -13.23 -16.75 -8.19
N VAL A 294 -12.70 -15.69 -7.57
CA VAL A 294 -12.67 -14.35 -8.18
C VAL A 294 -11.75 -14.35 -9.41
N ALA A 295 -10.53 -14.90 -9.28
CA ALA A 295 -9.53 -14.93 -10.34
C ALA A 295 -9.91 -15.79 -11.55
N SER A 296 -10.75 -16.83 -11.35
CA SER A 296 -11.23 -17.69 -12.44
C SER A 296 -12.22 -17.00 -13.39
N ASN A 297 -12.86 -15.91 -12.94
CA ASN A 297 -13.80 -15.16 -13.76
C ASN A 297 -13.04 -14.18 -14.65
N THR A 298 -13.01 -14.45 -15.96
CA THR A 298 -12.27 -13.63 -16.95
C THR A 298 -13.16 -12.66 -17.74
N THR A 299 -14.44 -12.52 -17.36
CA THR A 299 -15.36 -11.59 -18.04
C THR A 299 -14.92 -10.14 -17.83
N ALA A 300 -15.08 -9.26 -18.82
CA ALA A 300 -14.60 -7.87 -18.71
C ALA A 300 -15.21 -7.09 -17.53
N SER A 301 -16.39 -7.51 -17.06
CA SER A 301 -17.14 -6.91 -15.95
C SER A 301 -17.12 -7.76 -14.68
N HIS A 302 -16.15 -8.65 -14.48
CA HIS A 302 -16.05 -9.33 -13.19
C HIS A 302 -15.51 -8.37 -12.11
N PRO A 303 -16.02 -8.44 -10.87
CA PRO A 303 -15.42 -7.67 -9.78
C PRO A 303 -14.01 -8.19 -9.50
N ARG A 304 -13.07 -7.28 -9.27
CA ARG A 304 -11.67 -7.64 -8.98
C ARG A 304 -11.42 -7.75 -7.49
N LEU A 305 -10.47 -8.59 -7.08
CA LEU A 305 -10.11 -8.73 -5.66
C LEU A 305 -9.25 -7.55 -5.20
N VAL A 306 -9.54 -6.98 -4.02
CA VAL A 306 -8.78 -5.86 -3.43
C VAL A 306 -8.55 -6.09 -1.94
N MET A 307 -7.32 -5.88 -1.47
CA MET A 307 -7.01 -5.79 -0.04
C MET A 307 -7.28 -4.37 0.41
N SER A 308 -8.52 -4.10 0.82
CA SER A 308 -9.02 -2.75 1.14
C SER A 308 -8.41 -2.14 2.39
N GLU A 309 -7.80 -2.96 3.26
CA GLU A 309 -7.06 -2.50 4.43
C GLU A 309 -6.08 -3.57 4.91
N PHE A 310 -4.82 -3.19 5.13
CA PHE A 310 -3.87 -4.02 5.87
C PHE A 310 -2.80 -3.15 6.54
N ASN A 311 -2.14 -3.71 7.54
CA ASN A 311 -0.82 -3.29 7.98
C ASN A 311 -0.19 -4.42 8.83
N SER A 312 0.90 -4.13 9.50
CA SER A 312 1.68 -5.08 10.30
C SER A 312 0.93 -5.65 11.52
N ALA A 313 0.20 -4.84 12.28
CA ALA A 313 -0.67 -5.31 13.35
C ALA A 313 -1.83 -4.33 13.56
N SER A 314 -3.06 -4.82 13.70
CA SER A 314 -4.21 -3.95 13.93
C SER A 314 -4.15 -3.27 15.30
N CYS A 315 -5.04 -2.30 15.55
CA CYS A 315 -5.03 -1.45 16.76
C CYS A 315 -3.74 -0.64 16.91
N GLY A 316 -3.24 -0.12 15.78
CA GLY A 316 -2.18 0.89 15.74
C GLY A 316 -0.75 0.37 15.63
N GLY A 317 -0.56 -0.92 15.38
CA GLY A 317 0.77 -1.49 15.26
C GLY A 317 1.46 -1.69 16.61
N ILE A 318 2.69 -2.16 16.54
CA ILE A 318 3.50 -2.54 17.69
C ILE A 318 4.82 -1.76 17.66
N ALA A 319 5.14 -1.08 18.76
CA ALA A 319 6.38 -0.34 18.92
C ALA A 319 7.61 -1.24 18.71
N ASN A 320 8.60 -0.75 17.95
CA ASN A 320 9.83 -1.46 17.57
C ASN A 320 9.59 -2.70 16.70
N ILE A 321 8.40 -2.86 16.14
CA ILE A 321 8.08 -3.85 15.10
C ILE A 321 7.53 -3.10 13.90
N SER A 322 6.32 -2.56 14.00
CA SER A 322 5.62 -1.87 12.91
C SER A 322 6.36 -0.64 12.37
N ASP A 323 7.06 0.07 13.24
CA ASP A 323 7.77 1.32 12.94
C ASP A 323 9.24 1.09 12.56
N THR A 324 9.60 -0.12 12.11
CA THR A 324 10.97 -0.48 11.72
C THR A 324 11.12 -0.69 10.22
N PHE A 325 12.35 -0.61 9.71
CA PHE A 325 12.69 -0.89 8.32
C PHE A 325 12.29 -2.31 7.90
N ALA A 326 12.53 -3.30 8.75
CA ALA A 326 12.16 -4.69 8.47
C ALA A 326 10.67 -4.85 8.15
N VAL A 327 9.81 -4.23 8.96
CA VAL A 327 8.37 -4.43 8.83
C VAL A 327 7.75 -3.37 7.94
N GLY A 328 7.91 -2.09 8.31
CA GLY A 328 7.31 -0.99 7.59
C GLY A 328 7.77 -0.94 6.13
N SER A 329 9.04 -1.22 5.85
CA SER A 329 9.58 -1.14 4.50
C SER A 329 9.71 -2.50 3.81
N LEU A 330 10.59 -3.40 4.28
CA LEU A 330 10.90 -4.64 3.56
C LEU A 330 9.72 -5.61 3.48
N TRP A 331 9.14 -5.98 4.63
CA TRP A 331 7.97 -6.87 4.67
C TRP A 331 6.76 -6.30 3.94
N THR A 332 6.51 -4.99 4.03
CA THR A 332 5.39 -4.36 3.30
C THR A 332 5.56 -4.51 1.78
N VAL A 333 6.77 -4.34 1.24
CA VAL A 333 7.02 -4.57 -0.20
C VAL A 333 6.81 -6.04 -0.55
N ASP A 334 7.36 -6.96 0.26
CA ASP A 334 7.17 -8.41 0.08
C ASP A 334 5.67 -8.78 0.08
N TYR A 335 4.91 -8.31 1.06
CA TYR A 335 3.48 -8.60 1.17
C TYR A 335 2.67 -8.00 0.01
N ALA A 336 3.00 -6.78 -0.44
CA ALA A 336 2.36 -6.19 -1.61
C ALA A 336 2.61 -7.00 -2.89
N LEU A 337 3.85 -7.44 -3.12
CA LEU A 337 4.20 -8.27 -4.28
C LEU A 337 3.56 -9.65 -4.19
N GLN A 338 3.50 -10.25 -3.00
CA GLN A 338 2.83 -11.53 -2.81
C GLN A 338 1.32 -11.44 -3.05
N MET A 339 0.66 -10.37 -2.59
CA MET A 339 -0.74 -10.12 -2.91
C MET A 339 -0.95 -9.99 -4.43
N ALA A 340 -0.08 -9.27 -5.14
CA ALA A 340 -0.13 -9.20 -6.58
C ALA A 340 0.08 -10.58 -7.26
N ALA A 341 0.95 -11.43 -6.70
CA ALA A 341 1.21 -12.76 -7.24
C ALA A 341 0.02 -13.74 -7.08
N VAL A 342 -0.75 -13.63 -5.99
CA VAL A 342 -1.83 -14.59 -5.69
C VAL A 342 -3.20 -14.20 -6.27
N GLY A 343 -3.44 -12.94 -6.65
CA GLY A 343 -4.67 -12.55 -7.35
C GLY A 343 -5.29 -11.21 -6.96
N TYR A 344 -4.69 -10.45 -6.05
CA TYR A 344 -5.20 -9.13 -5.71
C TYR A 344 -4.89 -8.13 -6.83
N SER A 345 -5.81 -7.20 -7.07
CA SER A 345 -5.67 -6.13 -8.07
C SER A 345 -5.15 -4.82 -7.48
N ALA A 346 -5.31 -4.64 -6.17
CA ALA A 346 -4.75 -3.54 -5.39
C ALA A 346 -4.76 -3.88 -3.89
N ALA A 347 -3.98 -3.12 -3.13
CA ALA A 347 -3.90 -3.19 -1.68
C ALA A 347 -3.78 -1.78 -1.08
N TYR A 348 -4.29 -1.57 0.14
CA TYR A 348 -4.25 -0.27 0.82
C TYR A 348 -3.62 -0.41 2.21
N ILE A 349 -2.42 0.15 2.39
CA ILE A 349 -1.74 0.15 3.69
C ILE A 349 -2.37 1.21 4.61
N HIS A 350 -2.79 0.79 5.80
CA HIS A 350 -3.61 1.61 6.70
C HIS A 350 -2.81 2.58 7.58
N THR A 351 -3.36 3.77 7.78
CA THR A 351 -2.84 4.87 8.60
C THR A 351 -3.98 5.38 9.51
N ARG A 352 -3.66 5.71 10.76
CA ARG A 352 -4.63 6.23 11.74
C ARG A 352 -4.18 7.56 12.34
N GLU A 353 -4.60 7.90 13.54
CA GLU A 353 -4.20 9.13 14.22
C GLU A 353 -2.68 9.27 14.29
N LYS A 354 -2.20 10.49 14.44
CA LYS A 354 -0.78 10.77 14.60
C LYS A 354 -0.14 9.94 15.74
N GLY A 355 1.05 9.42 15.49
CA GLY A 355 1.93 8.80 16.49
C GLY A 355 1.76 7.29 16.63
N ILE A 356 0.94 6.71 15.77
CA ILE A 356 0.64 5.28 15.73
C ILE A 356 1.74 4.55 14.96
N PHE A 357 2.15 3.37 15.44
CA PHE A 357 3.43 2.77 15.06
C PHE A 357 3.54 2.33 13.60
N TYR A 358 2.42 2.11 12.92
CA TYR A 358 2.43 1.69 11.52
C TYR A 358 2.17 2.83 10.52
N ASN A 359 2.06 4.07 10.99
CA ASN A 359 1.75 5.21 10.12
C ASN A 359 2.86 5.39 9.09
N LEU A 360 2.50 5.77 7.87
CA LEU A 360 3.46 6.10 6.82
C LEU A 360 4.15 7.44 7.10
N ILE A 361 3.37 8.40 7.59
CA ILE A 361 3.78 9.76 7.89
C ILE A 361 3.05 10.22 9.13
N ASP A 362 3.66 11.08 9.93
CA ASP A 362 3.00 11.72 11.07
C ASP A 362 2.97 13.24 10.88
N PRO A 363 1.80 13.90 10.99
CA PRO A 363 1.71 15.35 11.06
C PRO A 363 2.33 15.90 12.36
N PRO A 364 2.71 17.19 12.39
CA PRO A 364 3.29 17.82 13.58
C PRO A 364 2.28 17.90 14.73
N ASN A 365 2.79 17.85 15.96
CA ASN A 365 1.98 18.09 17.16
C ASN A 365 1.78 19.59 17.28
N THR A 366 0.56 20.06 17.06
CA THR A 366 0.24 21.49 17.19
C THR A 366 0.44 22.02 18.62
N THR A 367 0.52 21.14 19.62
CA THR A 367 0.78 21.50 21.03
C THR A 367 2.26 21.51 21.41
N VAL A 368 3.16 21.00 20.57
CA VAL A 368 4.61 20.96 20.83
C VAL A 368 5.31 21.95 19.90
N PRO A 369 5.84 23.07 20.42
CA PRO A 369 6.53 24.06 19.61
C PRO A 369 7.70 23.44 18.84
N GLY A 370 7.71 23.64 17.53
CA GLY A 370 8.78 23.15 16.65
C GLY A 370 8.68 21.68 16.25
N ASP A 371 7.61 20.97 16.62
CA ASP A 371 7.35 19.64 16.05
C ASP A 371 7.06 19.74 14.55
N THR A 372 7.51 18.75 13.78
CA THR A 372 7.45 18.78 12.32
C THR A 372 6.91 17.47 11.76
N TRP A 373 6.57 17.47 10.47
CA TRP A 373 6.16 16.23 9.81
C TRP A 373 7.29 15.21 9.84
N THR A 374 6.93 13.95 10.10
CA THR A 374 7.88 12.84 10.16
C THR A 374 7.54 11.81 9.09
N THR A 375 8.54 11.38 8.32
CA THR A 375 8.43 10.21 7.44
C THR A 375 8.80 8.94 8.23
N ASN A 376 7.94 7.92 8.17
CA ASN A 376 8.15 6.64 8.83
C ASN A 376 8.47 5.52 7.82
N PRO A 377 9.01 4.37 8.27
CA PRO A 377 9.43 3.29 7.39
C PRO A 377 8.37 2.79 6.38
N PRO A 378 7.06 2.71 6.72
CA PRO A 378 6.02 2.32 5.77
C PRO A 378 5.93 3.20 4.51
N PHE A 379 6.34 4.46 4.59
CA PHE A 379 6.33 5.34 3.41
C PHE A 379 7.27 4.86 2.30
N TYR A 380 8.40 4.24 2.63
CA TYR A 380 9.35 3.77 1.61
C TYR A 380 8.79 2.62 0.78
N ALA A 381 7.87 1.81 1.32
CA ALA A 381 7.21 0.76 0.57
C ALA A 381 6.26 1.32 -0.51
N VAL A 382 5.52 2.40 -0.20
CA VAL A 382 4.64 3.08 -1.18
C VAL A 382 5.40 3.88 -2.24
N LEU A 383 6.73 4.05 -2.09
CA LEU A 383 7.60 4.55 -3.16
C LEU A 383 8.19 3.41 -3.99
N ALA A 384 8.60 2.31 -3.37
CA ALA A 384 9.26 1.20 -4.04
C ALA A 384 8.29 0.38 -4.91
N VAL A 385 7.11 0.02 -4.38
CA VAL A 385 6.15 -0.85 -5.08
C VAL A 385 5.71 -0.26 -6.43
N PRO A 386 5.39 1.04 -6.56
CA PRO A 386 5.05 1.60 -7.86
C PRO A 386 6.15 1.49 -8.91
N GLU A 387 7.41 1.75 -8.54
CA GLU A 387 8.54 1.63 -9.47
C GLU A 387 8.84 0.16 -9.85
N ILE A 388 8.59 -0.79 -8.93
CA ILE A 388 8.69 -2.23 -9.19
C ILE A 388 7.63 -2.66 -10.21
N LEU A 389 6.38 -2.24 -10.02
CA LEU A 389 5.24 -2.64 -10.87
C LEU A 389 5.02 -1.72 -12.08
N GLN A 390 5.94 -0.79 -12.34
CA GLN A 390 5.84 0.14 -13.45
C GLN A 390 5.99 -0.57 -14.80
N ALA A 391 4.92 -0.54 -15.58
CA ALA A 391 4.85 -1.02 -16.96
C ALA A 391 3.65 -0.38 -17.68
N SER A 392 3.75 -0.10 -18.98
CA SER A 392 2.71 0.60 -19.74
C SER A 392 1.40 -0.19 -19.83
N ASN A 393 1.48 -1.52 -19.86
CA ASN A 393 0.32 -2.41 -19.97
C ASN A 393 -0.05 -3.06 -18.63
N GLY A 394 0.56 -2.62 -17.53
CA GLY A 394 0.53 -3.32 -16.25
C GLY A 394 1.58 -4.43 -16.15
N SER A 395 1.69 -5.01 -14.96
CA SER A 395 2.69 -6.01 -14.59
C SER A 395 2.04 -7.31 -14.12
N ILE A 396 2.74 -8.42 -14.35
CA ILE A 396 2.44 -9.72 -13.76
C ILE A 396 3.57 -10.05 -12.79
N VAL A 397 3.23 -10.47 -11.58
CA VAL A 397 4.20 -10.82 -10.53
C VAL A 397 4.21 -12.33 -10.32
N VAL A 398 5.39 -12.92 -10.28
CA VAL A 398 5.60 -14.34 -9.99
C VAL A 398 6.62 -14.48 -8.87
N ASP A 399 6.25 -15.14 -7.79
CA ASP A 399 7.15 -15.58 -6.73
C ASP A 399 8.09 -16.67 -7.27
N LEU A 400 9.40 -16.47 -7.10
CA LEU A 400 10.43 -17.34 -7.63
C LEU A 400 10.74 -18.53 -6.71
N ASN A 401 10.20 -18.55 -5.49
CA ASN A 401 10.46 -19.59 -4.49
C ASN A 401 11.98 -19.84 -4.29
N LEU A 402 12.77 -18.76 -4.25
CA LEU A 402 14.23 -18.84 -4.14
C LEU A 402 14.61 -19.64 -2.89
N GLU A 403 15.46 -20.66 -3.06
CA GLU A 403 15.86 -21.56 -1.96
C GLU A 403 14.67 -22.18 -1.20
N GLY A 404 13.51 -22.35 -1.84
CA GLY A 404 12.31 -22.88 -1.21
C GLY A 404 11.60 -21.89 -0.27
N SER A 405 11.78 -20.58 -0.48
CA SER A 405 11.27 -19.50 0.37
C SER A 405 9.77 -19.54 0.68
N MET A 406 8.95 -20.09 -0.21
CA MET A 406 7.50 -20.13 -0.02
C MET A 406 7.05 -21.03 1.13
N THR A 407 7.88 -21.98 1.54
CA THR A 407 7.54 -22.98 2.57
C THR A 407 8.64 -23.18 3.61
N GLY A 408 9.88 -22.80 3.28
CA GLY A 408 11.05 -22.95 4.14
C GLY A 408 11.27 -21.77 5.08
N ASN A 409 12.30 -21.92 5.90
CA ASN A 409 12.87 -20.86 6.73
C ASN A 409 14.20 -20.42 6.11
N THR A 410 14.12 -19.48 5.18
CA THR A 410 15.25 -18.88 4.48
C THR A 410 15.23 -17.37 4.67
N THR A 411 16.40 -16.76 4.62
CA THR A 411 16.60 -15.32 4.77
C THR A 411 16.58 -14.58 3.43
N VAL A 412 16.21 -15.28 2.35
CA VAL A 412 16.03 -14.68 1.02
C VAL A 412 14.65 -14.98 0.44
N ALA A 413 14.20 -14.10 -0.43
CA ALA A 413 13.02 -14.31 -1.27
C ALA A 413 13.23 -13.57 -2.59
N GLY A 414 12.39 -13.84 -3.59
CA GLY A 414 12.45 -13.07 -4.81
C GLY A 414 11.27 -13.24 -5.74
N TYR A 415 11.10 -12.25 -6.59
CA TYR A 415 10.00 -12.18 -7.55
C TYR A 415 10.52 -11.84 -8.94
N ALA A 416 9.89 -12.39 -9.97
CA ALA A 416 10.00 -11.89 -11.33
C ALA A 416 8.77 -11.04 -11.67
N VAL A 417 9.01 -9.89 -12.30
CA VAL A 417 7.97 -8.97 -12.75
C VAL A 417 7.99 -8.89 -14.27
N TYR A 418 6.88 -9.23 -14.90
CA TYR A 418 6.72 -9.28 -16.36
C TYR A 418 5.86 -8.12 -16.84
N ASP A 419 6.19 -7.55 -18.01
CA ASP A 419 5.29 -6.61 -18.67
C ASP A 419 4.09 -7.37 -19.25
N ALA A 420 2.86 -6.97 -18.90
CA ALA A 420 1.66 -7.72 -19.28
C ALA A 420 1.32 -7.67 -20.78
N GLY A 421 1.89 -6.71 -21.53
CA GLY A 421 1.67 -6.61 -22.98
C GLY A 421 2.57 -7.54 -23.78
N SER A 422 3.85 -7.58 -23.44
CA SER A 422 4.88 -8.42 -24.08
C SER A 422 5.07 -9.79 -23.42
N LEU A 423 4.54 -9.97 -22.21
CA LEU A 423 4.76 -11.11 -21.31
C LEU A 423 6.22 -11.35 -20.95
N SER A 424 7.14 -10.44 -21.28
CA SER A 424 8.57 -10.62 -21.08
C SER A 424 8.98 -10.17 -19.67
N ALA A 425 9.90 -10.90 -19.06
CA ALA A 425 10.47 -10.53 -17.77
C ALA A 425 11.15 -9.15 -17.87
N SER A 426 10.73 -8.21 -17.03
CA SER A 426 11.21 -6.83 -17.02
C SER A 426 12.11 -6.53 -15.82
N LYS A 427 11.77 -7.12 -14.66
CA LYS A 427 12.50 -6.88 -13.41
C LYS A 427 12.61 -8.14 -12.58
N LEU A 428 13.65 -8.19 -11.77
CA LEU A 428 13.79 -9.15 -10.66
C LEU A 428 13.83 -8.35 -9.36
N VAL A 429 13.10 -8.81 -8.35
CA VAL A 429 13.13 -8.26 -7.00
C VAL A 429 13.74 -9.30 -6.09
N LEU A 430 14.82 -8.96 -5.40
CA LEU A 430 15.62 -9.89 -4.59
C LEU A 430 15.68 -9.36 -3.16
N PHE A 431 15.17 -10.13 -2.21
CA PHE A 431 15.14 -9.78 -0.79
C PHE A 431 16.28 -10.47 -0.05
N ASN A 432 16.93 -9.70 0.82
CA ASN A 432 17.83 -10.22 1.85
C ASN A 432 17.36 -9.72 3.22
N TYR A 433 16.82 -10.63 4.02
CA TYR A 433 16.34 -10.39 5.38
C TYR A 433 17.44 -10.57 6.44
N ASP A 434 18.61 -11.09 6.06
CA ASP A 434 19.76 -11.26 6.96
C ASP A 434 20.47 -9.91 7.20
N SER A 435 21.43 -9.92 8.13
CA SER A 435 22.42 -8.87 8.37
C SER A 435 23.67 -8.97 7.48
N SER A 436 23.93 -10.15 6.91
CA SER A 436 25.09 -10.40 6.04
C SER A 436 24.74 -10.17 4.57
N SER A 437 25.72 -9.83 3.73
CA SER A 437 25.51 -9.77 2.28
C SER A 437 25.24 -11.15 1.70
N VAL A 438 24.31 -11.20 0.74
CA VAL A 438 24.00 -12.41 -0.03
C VAL A 438 24.29 -12.15 -1.51
N GLU A 439 25.01 -13.07 -2.14
CA GLU A 439 25.23 -13.06 -3.59
C GLU A 439 24.10 -13.81 -4.30
N PHE A 440 23.52 -13.19 -5.32
CA PHE A 440 22.53 -13.77 -6.22
C PHE A 440 23.14 -13.93 -7.61
N SER A 441 23.23 -15.16 -8.10
CA SER A 441 23.71 -15.47 -9.44
C SER A 441 22.52 -15.55 -10.40
N LEU A 442 22.46 -14.69 -11.40
CA LEU A 442 21.40 -14.74 -12.40
C LEU A 442 21.65 -15.89 -13.38
N GLY A 443 20.76 -16.89 -13.38
CA GLY A 443 20.92 -18.13 -14.13
C GLY A 443 20.69 -18.02 -15.64
N ASN A 444 20.11 -16.90 -16.10
CA ASN A 444 19.87 -16.63 -17.52
C ASN A 444 20.78 -15.51 -18.02
N SER A 445 21.17 -15.54 -19.31
CA SER A 445 21.84 -14.43 -19.96
C SER A 445 20.94 -13.19 -19.95
N VAL A 446 21.33 -12.14 -19.23
CA VAL A 446 20.64 -10.86 -19.26
C VAL A 446 21.15 -10.08 -20.47
N SER A 447 20.26 -9.80 -21.43
CA SER A 447 20.59 -9.01 -22.62
C SER A 447 20.58 -7.50 -22.31
N GLY A 448 21.61 -6.77 -22.73
CA GLY A 448 21.69 -5.31 -22.57
C GLY A 448 22.54 -4.87 -21.38
N GLN A 449 22.38 -3.62 -20.94
CA GLN A 449 22.97 -3.09 -19.71
C GLN A 449 21.88 -3.03 -18.62
N PRO A 450 21.73 -4.09 -17.80
CA PRO A 450 20.80 -4.05 -16.68
C PRO A 450 21.21 -2.98 -15.67
N SER A 451 20.26 -2.53 -14.87
CA SER A 451 20.54 -1.59 -13.77
C SER A 451 19.92 -2.07 -12.47
N ILE A 452 20.39 -1.55 -11.35
CA ILE A 452 19.94 -1.94 -10.02
C ILE A 452 19.58 -0.73 -9.17
N LYS A 453 18.54 -0.89 -8.35
CA LYS A 453 18.17 0.02 -7.25
C LYS A 453 17.99 -0.77 -5.97
N TYR A 454 18.27 -0.14 -4.84
CA TYR A 454 18.12 -0.75 -3.52
C TYR A 454 17.12 0.02 -2.65
N LEU A 455 16.29 -0.71 -1.90
CA LEU A 455 15.67 -0.22 -0.68
C LEU A 455 16.48 -0.81 0.48
N ALA A 456 17.17 0.06 1.20
CA ALA A 456 18.17 -0.36 2.18
C ALA A 456 18.12 0.49 3.44
N SER A 457 18.66 -0.09 4.51
CA SER A 457 18.90 0.56 5.78
C SER A 457 20.11 -0.05 6.48
N SER A 458 20.58 0.58 7.56
CA SER A 458 21.73 0.11 8.33
C SER A 458 21.48 -1.20 9.09
N ASN A 459 20.23 -1.46 9.48
CA ASN A 459 19.80 -2.66 10.20
C ASN A 459 18.27 -2.80 10.18
N ILE A 460 17.77 -3.96 10.64
CA ILE A 460 16.35 -4.30 10.59
C ILE A 460 15.45 -3.46 11.50
N VAL A 461 15.97 -2.88 12.59
CA VAL A 461 15.21 -2.08 13.56
C VAL A 461 15.32 -0.56 13.34
N GLU A 462 16.01 -0.13 12.28
CA GLU A 462 16.13 1.29 11.92
C GLU A 462 14.76 1.90 11.59
N LYS A 463 14.55 3.16 11.96
CA LYS A 463 13.25 3.84 11.84
C LYS A 463 13.30 5.11 11.00
N ARG A 464 14.50 5.59 10.69
CA ARG A 464 14.75 6.91 10.09
C ARG A 464 15.72 6.81 8.92
N ASN A 465 16.88 6.20 9.10
CA ASN A 465 17.92 6.11 8.06
C ASN A 465 17.61 5.03 7.04
N ILE A 466 16.66 5.31 6.16
CA ILE A 466 16.20 4.43 5.10
C ILE A 466 16.35 5.16 3.78
N ALA A 467 16.74 4.46 2.72
CA ALA A 467 16.82 5.01 1.39
C ALA A 467 16.25 4.05 0.35
N TRP A 468 15.59 4.62 -0.65
CA TRP A 468 15.12 3.92 -1.85
C TRP A 468 15.77 4.56 -3.08
N GLY A 469 16.60 3.79 -3.81
CA GLY A 469 17.25 4.24 -5.04
C GLY A 469 18.01 5.56 -4.87
N GLU A 470 18.84 5.65 -3.81
CA GLU A 470 19.64 6.84 -3.47
C GLU A 470 18.80 8.07 -3.08
N GLN A 471 17.54 7.88 -2.70
CA GLN A 471 16.69 8.93 -2.14
C GLN A 471 16.27 8.61 -0.71
N SER A 472 16.26 9.62 0.16
CA SER A 472 15.85 9.50 1.56
C SER A 472 15.05 10.73 2.00
N PHE A 473 14.30 10.61 3.09
CA PHE A 473 13.62 11.72 3.75
C PHE A 473 14.31 12.13 5.06
N VAL A 474 15.49 11.57 5.35
CA VAL A 474 16.29 11.94 6.52
C VAL A 474 16.62 13.43 6.50
N GLY A 475 16.34 14.12 7.61
CA GLY A 475 16.60 15.55 7.76
C GLY A 475 15.60 16.45 7.01
N THR A 476 14.52 15.88 6.47
CA THR A 476 13.46 16.63 5.77
C THR A 476 12.16 16.57 6.57
N SER A 477 11.35 17.63 6.47
CA SER A 477 10.02 17.70 7.07
C SER A 477 9.01 18.43 6.17
N ASP A 478 9.40 18.75 4.95
CA ASP A 478 8.56 19.35 3.91
C ASP A 478 7.95 18.31 2.97
N GLY A 479 8.20 17.01 3.21
CA GLY A 479 7.68 15.91 2.40
C GLY A 479 8.38 15.75 1.05
N LYS A 480 9.59 16.27 0.90
CA LYS A 480 10.42 16.09 -0.31
C LYS A 480 11.66 15.25 0.00
N PRO A 481 12.04 14.31 -0.88
CA PRO A 481 13.24 13.53 -0.68
C PRO A 481 14.50 14.35 -0.95
N VAL A 482 15.60 13.93 -0.34
CA VAL A 482 16.97 14.34 -0.66
C VAL A 482 17.72 13.18 -1.29
N ASN A 483 18.65 13.49 -2.19
CA ASN A 483 19.57 12.50 -2.74
C ASN A 483 20.65 12.19 -1.71
N VAL A 484 20.95 10.92 -1.53
CA VAL A 484 21.93 10.40 -0.58
C VAL A 484 22.87 9.41 -1.26
N THR A 485 24.13 9.43 -0.87
CA THR A 485 25.18 8.52 -1.37
C THR A 485 25.93 7.92 -0.19
N ARG A 486 26.86 6.99 -0.43
CA ARG A 486 27.76 6.48 0.63
C ARG A 486 28.59 7.57 1.31
N ASP A 487 28.86 8.66 0.60
CA ASP A 487 29.61 9.80 1.11
C ASP A 487 28.73 10.77 1.92
N THR A 488 27.40 10.62 1.85
CA THR A 488 26.48 11.36 2.70
C THR A 488 26.60 10.85 4.14
N SER A 489 26.78 11.78 5.09
CA SER A 489 26.88 11.46 6.51
C SER A 489 25.70 10.60 6.97
N GLY A 490 25.98 9.46 7.59
CA GLY A 490 24.97 8.50 8.06
C GLY A 490 24.53 7.45 7.05
N PHE A 491 25.05 7.45 5.81
CA PHE A 491 24.66 6.53 4.72
C PHE A 491 25.81 5.64 4.20
N SER A 492 26.87 5.43 4.98
CA SER A 492 28.00 4.57 4.57
C SER A 492 27.60 3.11 4.27
N TRP A 493 26.46 2.66 4.78
CA TRP A 493 25.85 1.35 4.53
C TRP A 493 25.08 1.26 3.20
N LEU A 494 24.81 2.38 2.53
CA LEU A 494 23.94 2.43 1.35
C LEU A 494 24.59 1.73 0.14
N PRO A 495 23.94 0.73 -0.50
CA PRO A 495 24.50 0.10 -1.69
C PRO A 495 24.44 1.04 -2.91
N LEU A 496 25.40 0.91 -3.83
CA LEU A 496 25.46 1.76 -5.02
C LEU A 496 24.41 1.29 -6.03
N SER A 497 23.50 2.20 -6.42
CA SER A 497 22.57 1.95 -7.52
C SER A 497 23.24 2.30 -8.86
N GLY A 498 22.77 1.72 -9.97
CA GLY A 498 23.31 2.04 -11.29
C GLY A 498 23.39 0.85 -12.25
N ASN A 499 24.22 0.97 -13.28
CA ASN A 499 24.38 -0.07 -14.30
C ASN A 499 25.18 -1.25 -13.76
N LEU A 500 24.75 -2.46 -14.12
CA LEU A 500 25.42 -3.71 -13.81
C LEU A 500 26.24 -4.17 -15.02
N ASP A 501 27.46 -4.64 -14.78
CA ASP A 501 28.26 -5.34 -15.78
C ASP A 501 27.92 -6.83 -15.76
N CYS A 502 27.14 -7.24 -16.76
CA CYS A 502 26.74 -8.64 -16.95
C CYS A 502 27.32 -9.23 -18.25
N SER A 503 28.54 -8.81 -18.63
CA SER A 503 29.28 -9.35 -19.78
C SER A 503 29.81 -10.78 -19.58
N GLY A 504 29.64 -11.37 -18.38
CA GLY A 504 29.97 -12.75 -18.02
C GLY A 504 28.92 -13.38 -17.09
N ASN A 505 29.33 -13.98 -15.97
CA ASN A 505 28.39 -14.39 -14.92
C ASN A 505 27.85 -13.14 -14.21
N CYS A 506 26.55 -12.91 -14.32
CA CYS A 506 25.87 -11.77 -13.73
C CYS A 506 25.54 -12.10 -12.26
N THR A 507 26.43 -11.74 -11.34
CA THR A 507 26.24 -11.88 -9.89
C THR A 507 25.93 -10.53 -9.27
N ILE A 508 24.93 -10.51 -8.39
CA ILE A 508 24.48 -9.31 -7.69
C ILE A 508 24.65 -9.53 -6.19
N GLU A 509 25.40 -8.65 -5.54
CA GLU A 509 25.47 -8.60 -4.08
C GLU A 509 24.30 -7.78 -3.53
N VAL A 510 23.46 -8.40 -2.69
CA VAL A 510 22.40 -7.72 -1.96
C VAL A 510 22.79 -7.69 -0.48
N PRO A 511 23.26 -6.55 0.06
CA PRO A 511 23.68 -6.45 1.45
C PRO A 511 22.49 -6.54 2.40
N GLY A 512 22.71 -7.11 3.57
CA GLY A 512 21.65 -7.35 4.55
C GLY A 512 21.54 -6.24 5.60
N PRO A 513 20.34 -5.76 5.96
CA PRO A 513 19.04 -6.04 5.33
C PRO A 513 18.77 -5.09 4.17
N SER A 514 18.33 -5.61 3.03
CA SER A 514 17.85 -4.80 1.91
C SER A 514 17.01 -5.61 0.93
N LEU A 515 16.36 -4.91 0.01
CA LEU A 515 15.93 -5.52 -1.25
C LEU A 515 16.59 -4.80 -2.42
N ALA A 516 16.86 -5.56 -3.48
CA ALA A 516 17.36 -5.08 -4.76
C ALA A 516 16.31 -5.25 -5.84
N VAL A 517 16.18 -4.24 -6.72
CA VAL A 517 15.37 -4.30 -7.94
C VAL A 517 16.30 -4.21 -9.13
N VAL A 518 16.38 -5.31 -9.87
CA VAL A 518 17.18 -5.45 -11.09
C VAL A 518 16.28 -5.18 -12.28
N TYR A 519 16.57 -4.14 -13.04
CA TYR A 519 15.90 -3.81 -14.29
C TYR A 519 16.65 -4.52 -15.43
N LEU A 520 15.97 -5.44 -16.12
CA LEU A 520 16.60 -6.33 -17.10
C LEU A 520 16.87 -5.65 -18.45
N SER A 521 16.39 -4.42 -18.67
CA SER A 521 16.69 -3.63 -19.89
C SER A 521 16.80 -2.12 -19.60
N GLN A 522 17.66 -1.43 -20.35
CA GLN A 522 17.99 -0.01 -20.15
C GLN A 522 16.80 0.94 -20.42
N SER A 523 15.94 0.63 -21.40
CA SER A 523 14.75 1.45 -21.72
C SER A 523 13.74 1.52 -20.56
N GLN A 524 13.74 0.51 -19.67
CA GLN A 524 12.84 0.46 -18.51
C GLN A 524 13.35 1.35 -17.36
N ALA A 525 14.67 1.45 -17.18
CA ALA A 525 15.27 2.35 -16.19
C ALA A 525 15.09 3.83 -16.58
N GLU A 526 15.21 4.14 -17.88
CA GLU A 526 15.04 5.49 -18.44
C GLU A 526 13.57 5.95 -18.47
N SER A 527 12.61 5.03 -18.68
CA SER A 527 11.17 5.31 -18.55
C SER A 527 10.81 5.81 -17.14
N ASN A 528 11.36 5.16 -16.10
CA ASN A 528 11.08 5.50 -14.71
C ASN A 528 11.69 6.86 -14.31
N SER A 529 12.82 7.25 -14.91
CA SER A 529 13.45 8.56 -14.67
C SER A 529 12.80 9.69 -15.49
N ALA A 530 12.38 9.43 -16.73
CA ALA A 530 11.74 10.41 -17.61
C ALA A 530 10.32 10.81 -17.16
N LEU A 531 9.58 9.94 -16.46
CA LEU A 531 8.26 10.28 -15.92
C LEU A 531 8.31 11.25 -14.73
N ARG A 532 9.44 11.30 -14.01
CA ARG A 532 9.64 12.27 -12.92
C ARG A 532 9.78 13.71 -13.42
N THR A 533 10.20 13.92 -14.67
CA THR A 533 10.38 15.26 -15.26
C THR A 533 9.14 15.78 -16.00
N ALA A 534 8.08 14.97 -16.16
CA ALA A 534 6.96 15.26 -17.05
C ALA A 534 5.68 15.79 -16.38
N LEU A 535 5.62 15.94 -15.04
CA LEU A 535 4.47 16.59 -14.39
C LEU A 535 4.59 18.12 -14.52
N PRO A 536 3.52 18.84 -14.95
CA PRO A 536 3.58 20.28 -15.10
C PRO A 536 3.74 20.93 -13.73
N GLY A 537 4.89 21.58 -13.52
CA GLY A 537 5.08 22.51 -12.42
C GLY A 537 3.96 23.55 -12.42
N SER A 538 3.41 23.81 -11.24
CA SER A 538 2.37 24.78 -10.90
C SER A 538 2.07 25.79 -12.00
N LEU A 539 0.95 25.59 -12.71
CA LEU A 539 0.33 26.66 -13.49
C LEU A 539 -0.19 27.71 -12.50
N VAL A 540 0.66 28.71 -12.19
CA VAL A 540 0.19 29.97 -11.62
C VAL A 540 -0.70 30.60 -12.68
N VAL A 541 -2.02 30.48 -12.50
CA VAL A 541 -3.01 31.18 -13.32
C VAL A 541 -2.85 32.68 -13.04
N GLY A 542 -2.04 33.35 -13.86
CA GLY A 542 -1.96 34.79 -13.88
C GLY A 542 -3.27 35.36 -14.42
N PHE A 543 -4.05 36.03 -13.56
CA PHE A 543 -5.18 36.86 -13.99
C PHE A 543 -4.66 37.97 -14.91
N ALA A 544 -4.88 37.82 -16.22
CA ALA A 544 -4.73 38.91 -17.17
C ALA A 544 -5.94 39.84 -17.07
N LEU A 545 -5.78 40.97 -16.36
CA LEU A 545 -6.70 42.11 -16.42
C LEU A 545 -6.64 42.75 -17.80
N ILE A 546 -7.66 42.47 -18.63
CA ILE A 546 -7.89 43.20 -19.89
C ILE A 546 -8.60 44.51 -19.54
N PHE A 547 -7.86 45.62 -19.54
CA PHE A 547 -8.44 46.96 -19.60
C PHE A 547 -8.87 47.24 -21.04
N GLY A 548 -10.18 47.23 -21.29
CA GLY A 548 -10.77 47.76 -22.51
C GLY A 548 -10.77 49.28 -22.48
N PHE A 549 -10.03 49.90 -23.40
CA PHE A 549 -10.27 51.28 -23.84
C PHE A 549 -10.90 51.21 -25.24
N PHE A 550 -12.13 51.71 -25.36
CA PHE A 550 -12.67 52.16 -26.63
C PHE A 550 -13.32 53.54 -26.42
N THR A 551 -12.78 54.53 -27.13
CA THR A 551 -13.52 55.68 -27.65
C THR A 551 -14.31 55.28 -28.88
#